data_AF-A0A521LVU5-F1
#
_entry.id   AF-A0A521LVU5-F1
#
_cell.length_a   1.000
_cell.length_b   1.000
_cell.length_c   1.000
_cell.angle_alpha   90.00
_cell.angle_beta   90.00
_cell.angle_gamma   90.00
#
_symmetry.space_group_name_H-M   'P 1'
#
loop_
_entity.id
_entity.type
_entity.pdbx_description
1 polymer ?
#
loop_
_entity_poly.entity_id
_entity_poly.type
_entity_poly.pdbx_seq_one_letter_code
_entity_poly.pdbx_strand_id
1 'polypeptide(L)'
;MIDNALHQKLMAIADMFLSVPSEFGLYQVWPKVKYGLHISDDREVKRLTLELVREMLTRGARAGHYDDPSSWMTYFEETTPDEVVARIDHEWDALGSLPSIDDICWFEYPARELAMP
;
A
#
# COMPACT_ATOMS: atom_id res chain seq x y z
N MET A 1 8.66 -7.02 17.73
CA MET A 1 8.60 -5.57 18.04
C MET A 1 9.52 -4.87 17.08
N ILE A 2 8.98 -3.97 16.26
CA ILE A 2 9.81 -3.06 15.47
C ILE A 2 10.46 -2.06 16.42
N ASP A 3 11.73 -1.73 16.20
CA ASP A 3 12.37 -0.68 16.98
C ASP A 3 11.71 0.68 16.68
N ASN A 4 11.61 1.54 17.70
CA ASN A 4 10.89 2.81 17.59
C ASN A 4 11.38 3.70 16.43
N ALA A 5 12.67 3.70 16.11
CA ALA A 5 13.22 4.47 15.01
C ALA A 5 12.79 3.92 13.65
N LEU A 6 12.73 2.59 13.49
CA LEU A 6 12.21 1.96 12.27
C LEU A 6 10.71 2.27 12.09
N HIS A 7 9.91 2.21 13.16
CA HIS A 7 8.50 2.59 13.11
C HIS A 7 8.31 4.05 12.68
N GLN A 8 9.07 4.98 13.26
CA GLN A 8 9.01 6.40 12.86
C GLN A 8 9.34 6.63 11.38
N LYS A 9 10.33 5.90 10.85
CA LYS A 9 10.64 5.97 9.42
C LYS A 9 9.52 5.39 8.54
N LEU A 10 8.87 4.33 8.99
CA LEU A 10 7.72 3.75 8.30
C LEU A 10 6.56 4.75 8.24
N MET A 11 6.26 5.41 9.37
CA MET A 11 5.23 6.45 9.43
C MET A 11 5.56 7.65 8.54
N ALA A 12 6.84 8.06 8.47
CA ALA A 12 7.27 9.12 7.56
C ALA A 12 7.06 8.75 6.07
N ILE A 13 7.19 7.47 5.71
CA ILE A 13 6.84 7.00 4.37
C ILE A 13 5.31 7.07 4.16
N ALA A 14 4.51 6.68 5.15
CA ALA A 14 3.05 6.82 5.07
C ALA A 14 2.65 8.29 4.84
N ASP A 15 3.21 9.21 5.63
CA ASP A 15 2.96 10.64 5.51
C ASP A 15 3.32 11.17 4.12
N MET A 16 4.41 10.69 3.52
CA MET A 16 4.80 11.07 2.17
C MET A 16 3.70 10.71 1.15
N PHE A 17 3.17 9.48 1.18
CA PHE A 17 2.10 9.05 0.26
C PHE A 17 0.76 9.75 0.52
N LEU A 18 0.48 10.09 1.78
CA LEU A 18 -0.78 10.67 2.20
C LEU A 18 -0.73 12.20 2.34
N SER A 19 0.35 12.84 1.87
CA SER A 19 0.53 14.29 2.01
C SER A 19 -0.34 15.10 1.03
N VAL A 20 -0.71 14.51 -0.11
CA VAL A 20 -1.50 15.14 -1.16
C VAL A 20 -2.49 14.15 -1.77
N PRO A 21 -3.61 14.63 -2.32
CA PRO A 21 -4.48 13.80 -3.13
C PRO A 21 -3.71 13.10 -4.26
N SER A 22 -3.69 11.78 -4.29
CA SER A 22 -2.92 11.00 -5.27
C SER A 22 -3.43 9.57 -5.44
N GLU A 23 -3.09 9.02 -6.59
CA GLU A 23 -3.21 7.61 -6.93
C GLU A 23 -1.79 7.03 -7.00
N PHE A 24 -1.55 5.88 -6.36
CA PHE A 24 -0.24 5.24 -6.34
C PHE A 24 -0.35 3.72 -6.26
N GLY A 25 0.57 3.01 -6.91
CA GLY A 25 0.58 1.54 -6.93
C GLY A 25 1.42 0.92 -5.82
N LEU A 26 1.13 -0.34 -5.46
CA LEU A 26 1.95 -1.11 -4.51
C LEU A 26 3.43 -1.19 -4.96
N TYR A 27 3.67 -1.23 -6.27
CA TYR A 27 4.99 -1.19 -6.89
C TYR A 27 5.79 0.08 -6.57
N GLN A 28 5.13 1.17 -6.16
CA GLN A 28 5.79 2.40 -5.73
C GLN A 28 6.06 2.41 -4.23
N VAL A 29 5.30 1.63 -3.44
CA VAL A 29 5.40 1.56 -1.98
C VAL A 29 6.57 0.69 -1.55
N TRP A 30 6.64 -0.57 -2.02
CA TRP A 30 7.69 -1.50 -1.56
C TRP A 30 9.13 -0.99 -1.81
N PRO A 31 9.45 -0.25 -2.89
CA PRO A 31 10.80 0.30 -3.07
C PRO A 31 11.18 1.31 -1.99
N LYS A 32 10.21 2.05 -1.43
CA LYS A 32 10.45 3.00 -0.33
C LYS A 32 10.80 2.26 0.95
N VAL A 33 10.16 1.13 1.19
CA VAL A 33 10.51 0.23 2.28
C VAL A 33 11.90 -0.36 2.05
N LYS A 34 12.13 -1.01 0.90
CA LYS A 34 13.40 -1.70 0.60
C LYS A 34 14.59 -0.74 0.61
N TYR A 35 14.53 0.30 -0.21
CA TYR A 35 15.66 1.19 -0.43
C TYR A 35 15.71 2.34 0.58
N GLY A 36 14.57 2.86 1.01
CA GLY A 36 14.50 3.95 2.00
C GLY A 36 14.84 3.50 3.42
N LEU A 37 14.60 2.22 3.76
CA LEU A 37 14.92 1.65 5.08
C LEU A 37 16.13 0.71 5.05
N HIS A 38 16.78 0.54 3.90
CA HIS A 38 17.94 -0.35 3.69
C HIS A 38 17.68 -1.81 4.10
N ILE A 39 16.51 -2.34 3.79
CA ILE A 39 16.13 -3.73 4.05
C ILE A 39 16.54 -4.58 2.86
N SER A 40 17.33 -5.63 3.08
CA SER A 40 17.82 -6.51 2.01
C SER A 40 16.99 -7.78 1.83
N ASP A 41 16.32 -8.26 2.89
CA ASP A 41 15.48 -9.46 2.86
C ASP A 41 14.08 -9.14 2.31
N ASP A 42 13.71 -9.79 1.21
CA ASP A 42 12.42 -9.60 0.55
C ASP A 42 11.23 -10.00 1.43
N ARG A 43 11.41 -10.97 2.36
CA ARG A 43 10.36 -11.33 3.31
C ARG A 43 10.09 -10.19 4.30
N GLU A 44 11.14 -9.53 4.76
CA GLU A 44 11.03 -8.38 5.66
C GLU A 44 10.51 -7.14 4.91
N VAL A 45 10.90 -6.95 3.64
CA VAL A 45 10.31 -5.93 2.77
C VAL A 45 8.81 -6.12 2.64
N LYS A 46 8.35 -7.35 2.34
CA LYS A 46 6.91 -7.67 2.28
C LYS A 46 6.22 -7.34 3.60
N ARG A 47 6.74 -7.86 4.73
CA ARG A 47 6.15 -7.65 6.06
C ARG A 47 5.99 -6.16 6.40
N LEU A 48 7.04 -5.36 6.21
CA LEU A 48 7.02 -3.92 6.49
C LEU A 48 6.14 -3.15 5.50
N THR A 49 6.08 -3.58 4.24
CA THR A 49 5.18 -2.99 3.24
C THR A 49 3.72 -3.21 3.61
N LEU A 50 3.34 -4.42 4.04
CA LEU A 50 1.98 -4.72 4.48
C LEU A 50 1.59 -3.94 5.75
N GLU A 51 2.54 -3.73 6.66
CA GLU A 51 2.33 -2.88 7.83
C GLU A 51 2.10 -1.41 7.45
N LEU A 52 2.88 -0.89 6.51
CA LEU A 52 2.70 0.45 5.95
C LEU A 52 1.36 0.58 5.22
N VAL A 53 0.96 -0.43 4.44
CA VAL A 53 -0.34 -0.47 3.77
C VAL A 53 -1.49 -0.45 4.78
N ARG A 54 -1.41 -1.25 5.85
CA ARG A 54 -2.40 -1.22 6.93
C ARG A 54 -2.56 0.19 7.51
N GLU A 55 -1.45 0.88 7.77
CA GLU A 55 -1.47 2.24 8.29
C GLU A 55 -2.15 3.20 7.30
N MET A 56 -1.81 3.12 6.01
CA MET A 56 -2.42 3.98 4.99
C MET A 56 -3.93 3.77 4.86
N LEU A 57 -4.38 2.51 4.88
CA LEU A 57 -5.80 2.16 4.84
C LEU A 57 -6.54 2.66 6.10
N THR A 58 -5.92 2.51 7.27
CA THR A 58 -6.47 3.02 8.54
C THR A 58 -6.65 4.54 8.52
N ARG A 59 -5.78 5.24 7.77
CA ARG A 59 -5.82 6.70 7.59
C ARG A 59 -6.73 7.17 6.45
N GLY A 60 -7.45 6.27 5.79
CA GLY A 60 -8.45 6.60 4.77
C GLY A 60 -8.00 6.46 3.32
N ALA A 61 -6.85 5.83 3.06
CA ALA A 61 -6.56 5.34 1.71
C ALA A 61 -7.49 4.16 1.37
N ARG A 62 -7.79 3.95 0.09
CA ARG A 62 -8.51 2.76 -0.38
C ARG A 62 -7.72 2.04 -1.45
N ALA A 63 -7.76 0.72 -1.41
CA ALA A 63 -7.13 -0.15 -2.41
C ALA A 63 -8.14 -0.55 -3.49
N GLY A 64 -7.65 -0.78 -4.70
CA GLY A 64 -8.45 -1.20 -5.84
C GLY A 64 -7.61 -1.63 -7.03
N HIS A 65 -8.29 -1.86 -8.16
CA HIS A 65 -7.66 -2.07 -9.46
C HIS A 65 -8.21 -1.07 -10.48
N TYR A 66 -7.46 -0.85 -11.54
CA TYR A 66 -7.99 -0.25 -12.76
C TYR A 66 -8.39 -1.37 -13.71
N ASP A 67 -9.64 -1.35 -14.17
CA ASP A 67 -10.11 -2.27 -15.21
C ASP A 67 -9.54 -1.89 -16.59
N ASP A 68 -9.21 -0.60 -16.77
CA ASP A 68 -8.50 -0.01 -17.91
C ASP A 68 -7.73 1.25 -17.46
N PRO A 69 -6.59 1.64 -18.07
CA PRO A 69 -5.84 2.84 -17.68
C PRO A 69 -6.61 4.17 -17.75
N SER A 70 -7.71 4.21 -18.51
CA SER A 70 -8.61 5.37 -18.62
C SER A 70 -9.83 5.29 -17.69
N SER A 71 -9.97 4.19 -16.94
CA SER A 71 -11.08 3.94 -16.04
C SER A 71 -10.85 4.51 -14.65
N TRP A 72 -11.93 4.56 -13.87
CA TRP A 72 -11.87 4.88 -12.45
C TRP A 72 -11.42 3.63 -11.69
N MET A 73 -10.74 3.82 -10.56
CA MET A 73 -10.34 2.69 -9.74
C MET A 73 -11.57 1.97 -9.18
N THR A 74 -11.68 0.68 -9.47
CA THR A 74 -12.65 -0.22 -8.85
C THR A 74 -12.08 -0.66 -7.51
N TYR A 75 -12.66 -0.14 -6.41
CA TYR A 75 -12.20 -0.46 -5.06
C TYR A 75 -12.47 -1.93 -4.71
N PHE A 76 -11.62 -2.45 -3.85
CA PHE A 76 -11.83 -3.74 -3.19
C PHE A 76 -13.13 -3.73 -2.38
N GLU A 77 -13.82 -4.89 -2.35
CA GLU A 77 -15.07 -5.06 -1.62
C GLU A 77 -14.83 -5.22 -0.11
N GLU A 78 -13.62 -5.62 0.28
CA GLU A 78 -13.16 -5.74 1.65
C GLU A 78 -13.35 -4.42 2.42
N THR A 79 -13.98 -4.50 3.60
CA THR A 79 -14.44 -3.32 4.32
C THR A 79 -13.47 -2.84 5.40
N THR A 80 -12.53 -3.69 5.81
CA THR A 80 -11.56 -3.38 6.87
C THR A 80 -10.11 -3.35 6.33
N PRO A 81 -9.23 -2.53 6.93
CA PRO A 81 -7.80 -2.53 6.59
C PRO A 81 -7.16 -3.92 6.66
N ASP A 82 -7.54 -4.75 7.64
CA ASP A 82 -6.98 -6.09 7.81
C ASP A 82 -7.41 -7.07 6.72
N GLU A 83 -8.65 -7.01 6.25
CA GLU A 83 -9.13 -7.83 5.13
C GLU A 83 -8.40 -7.47 3.83
N VAL A 84 -8.26 -6.17 3.55
CA VAL A 84 -7.52 -5.68 2.38
C VAL A 84 -6.05 -6.12 2.44
N VAL A 85 -5.41 -5.99 3.61
CA VAL A 85 -4.02 -6.42 3.79
C VAL A 85 -3.89 -7.94 3.63
N ALA A 86 -4.83 -8.73 4.13
CA ALA A 86 -4.82 -10.19 3.97
C ALA A 86 -4.94 -10.60 2.50
N ARG A 87 -5.77 -9.90 1.71
CA ARG A 87 -5.84 -10.09 0.26
C ARG A 87 -4.51 -9.77 -0.42
N ILE A 88 -3.93 -8.60 -0.15
CA ILE A 88 -2.64 -8.19 -0.72
C ILE A 88 -1.53 -9.18 -0.35
N ASP A 89 -1.51 -9.66 0.90
CA ASP A 89 -0.55 -10.66 1.39
C ASP A 89 -0.65 -11.97 0.59
N HIS A 90 -1.89 -12.45 0.37
CA HIS A 90 -2.16 -13.66 -0.40
C HIS A 90 -1.76 -13.52 -1.87
N GLU A 91 -2.14 -12.42 -2.53
CA GLU A 91 -1.79 -12.18 -3.93
C GLU A 91 -0.27 -12.03 -4.12
N TRP A 92 0.42 -11.39 -3.18
CA TRP A 92 1.86 -11.28 -3.20
C TRP A 92 2.54 -12.64 -3.01
N ASP A 93 2.03 -13.51 -2.11
CA ASP A 93 2.53 -14.88 -2.00
C ASP A 93 2.36 -15.66 -3.31
N ALA A 94 1.25 -15.47 -4.02
CA ALA A 94 0.99 -16.11 -5.30
C ALA A 94 1.96 -15.66 -6.41
N LEU A 95 2.40 -14.41 -6.40
CA LEU A 95 3.43 -13.92 -7.33
C LEU A 95 4.80 -14.57 -7.11
N GLY A 96 5.17 -14.83 -5.85
CA GLY A 96 6.50 -15.36 -5.50
C GLY A 96 7.66 -14.40 -5.79
N SER A 97 7.38 -13.13 -6.11
CA SER A 97 8.36 -12.09 -6.41
C SER A 97 7.91 -10.71 -5.90
N LEU A 98 8.76 -9.69 -6.06
CA LEU A 98 8.36 -8.31 -5.79
C LEU A 98 7.33 -7.82 -6.86
N PRO A 99 6.28 -7.09 -6.46
CA PRO A 99 5.24 -6.62 -7.38
C PRO A 99 5.78 -5.56 -8.37
N SER A 100 5.35 -5.66 -9.62
CA SER A 100 5.54 -4.69 -10.70
C SER A 100 4.32 -3.77 -10.87
N ILE A 101 4.33 -2.89 -11.88
CA ILE A 101 3.36 -1.79 -12.03
C ILE A 101 1.89 -2.25 -12.07
N ASP A 102 1.63 -3.39 -12.69
CA ASP A 102 0.27 -3.91 -12.89
C ASP A 102 -0.09 -5.00 -11.86
N ASP A 103 0.76 -5.23 -10.86
CA ASP A 103 0.59 -6.30 -9.89
C ASP A 103 -0.18 -5.84 -8.64
N ILE A 104 -1.09 -6.71 -8.20
CA ILE A 104 -1.84 -6.69 -6.93
C ILE A 104 -2.79 -5.52 -6.74
N CYS A 105 -2.33 -4.26 -6.65
CA CYS A 105 -3.26 -3.16 -6.38
C CYS A 105 -2.69 -1.77 -6.60
N TRP A 106 -3.64 -0.85 -6.74
CA TRP A 106 -3.47 0.59 -6.65
C TRP A 106 -4.16 1.12 -5.40
N PHE A 107 -3.77 2.32 -4.99
CA PHE A 107 -4.32 3.05 -3.86
C PHE A 107 -4.73 4.44 -4.29
N GLU A 108 -5.77 4.99 -3.66
CA GLU A 108 -6.18 6.38 -3.79
C GLU A 108 -6.32 6.99 -2.39
N TYR A 109 -5.79 8.21 -2.22
CA TYR A 109 -5.96 9.00 -1.02
C TYR A 109 -6.15 10.50 -1.36
N PRO A 110 -7.03 11.25 -0.66
CA PRO A 110 -8.15 10.69 0.07
C PRO A 110 -9.06 9.97 -0.92
N ALA A 111 -9.70 8.89 -0.50
CA ALA A 111 -10.64 8.19 -1.37
C ALA A 111 -11.73 9.14 -1.87
N ARG A 112 -12.06 9.10 -3.16
CA ARG A 112 -13.05 10.01 -3.77
C ARG A 112 -14.44 9.98 -3.14
N GLU A 113 -14.87 8.88 -2.55
CA GLU A 113 -16.13 8.82 -1.79
C GLU A 113 -16.15 9.76 -0.57
N LEU A 114 -14.98 10.17 -0.07
CA LEU A 114 -14.84 11.19 0.99
C LEU A 114 -14.64 12.61 0.42
N ALA A 115 -14.55 12.76 -0.91
CA ALA A 115 -14.28 14.02 -1.61
C ALA A 115 -15.50 14.59 -2.34
N MET A 116 -16.67 13.92 -2.32
CA MET A 116 -17.93 14.50 -2.76
C MET A 116 -18.70 15.09 -1.57
N PRO A 117 -19.19 16.34 -1.66
CA PRO A 117 -19.96 17.00 -0.59
C PRO A 117 -21.34 16.39 -0.36
#